data_AF-A0A1G7TEW9-F1
#
_entry.id   AF-A0A1G7TEW9-F1
#
_cell.length_a   1.000
_cell.length_b   1.000
_cell.length_c   1.000
_cell.angle_alpha   90.00
_cell.angle_beta   90.00
_cell.angle_gamma   90.00
#
_symmetry.space_group_name_H-M   'P 1'
#
loop_
_entity.id
_entity.type
_entity.pdbx_description
1 polymer ?
#
loop_
_entity_poly.entity_id
_entity_poly.type
_entity_poly.pdbx_seq_one_letter_code
_entity_poly.pdbx_strand_id
1 'polypeptide(L)'
;MEPVRTCVGCRARAPRSSLLRIVARDGALVIDEKAVLPGRGAWVHDTDRCVSTALKRRAFGRALRASTPLDTAELDARTTRESLQRNG
;
A
#
# COMPACT_ATOMS: atom_id res chain seq x y z
N MET A 1 18.92 9.15 11.19
CA MET A 1 18.43 7.75 11.19
C MET A 1 17.15 7.70 10.39
N GLU A 2 17.08 6.88 9.34
CA GLU A 2 15.85 6.76 8.54
C GLU A 2 14.80 5.93 9.29
N PRO A 3 13.52 6.35 9.35
CA PRO A 3 12.47 5.56 9.97
C PRO A 3 12.28 4.21 9.25
N VAL A 4 12.33 3.11 10.01
CA VAL A 4 11.98 1.78 9.51
C VAL A 4 10.49 1.52 9.66
N ARG A 5 9.88 0.86 8.68
CA ARG A 5 8.47 0.46 8.67
C ARG A 5 8.34 -1.01 8.30
N THR A 6 7.19 -1.58 8.60
CA THR A 6 6.86 -2.97 8.29
C THR A 6 5.92 -3.00 7.09
N CYS A 7 6.32 -3.72 6.04
CA CYS A 7 5.44 -3.97 4.90
C CYS A 7 4.20 -4.77 5.35
N VAL A 8 3.01 -4.26 5.06
CA VAL A 8 1.74 -4.94 5.42
C VAL A 8 1.45 -6.17 4.57
N GLY A 9 2.11 -6.30 3.41
CA GLY A 9 2.01 -7.47 2.53
C GLY A 9 2.88 -8.64 3.00
N CYS A 10 4.20 -8.44 3.09
CA CYS A 10 5.16 -9.51 3.40
C CYS A 10 5.65 -9.53 4.85
N ARG A 11 5.32 -8.51 5.67
CA ARG A 11 5.72 -8.37 7.09
C ARG A 11 7.22 -8.14 7.32
N ALA A 12 8.04 -8.05 6.27
CA ALA A 12 9.43 -7.64 6.39
C ALA A 12 9.55 -6.14 6.74
N ARG A 13 10.65 -5.79 7.41
CA ARG A 13 11.00 -4.42 7.79
C ARG A 13 11.89 -3.81 6.69
N ALA A 14 11.68 -2.54 6.37
CA ALA A 14 12.50 -1.81 5.42
C ALA A 14 12.52 -0.30 5.75
N PRO A 15 13.51 0.44 5.24
CA PRO A 15 13.50 1.89 5.34
C PRO A 15 12.23 2.50 4.72
N ARG A 16 11.75 3.62 5.27
CA ARG A 16 10.54 4.31 4.79
C ARG A 16 10.64 4.63 3.29
N SER A 17 11.80 5.03 2.80
CA SER A 17 12.05 5.40 1.41
C SER A 17 11.89 4.25 0.41
N SER A 18 11.99 2.99 0.86
CA SER A 18 11.81 1.81 0.00
C SER A 18 10.39 1.24 0.06
N LEU A 19 9.44 1.98 0.63
CA LEU A 19 8.07 1.53 0.85
C LEU A 19 7.09 2.60 0.34
N LEU A 20 6.02 2.14 -0.32
CA LEU A 20 4.86 2.96 -0.62
C LEU A 20 4.02 3.16 0.64
N ARG A 21 3.56 4.39 0.86
CA ARG A 21 2.54 4.69 1.86
C ARG A 21 1.17 4.65 1.20
N ILE A 22 0.24 3.96 1.83
CA ILE A 22 -1.17 3.92 1.47
C ILE A 22 -1.97 4.56 2.61
N VAL A 23 -2.93 5.41 2.28
CA VAL A 23 -3.87 6.02 3.25
C VAL A 23 -5.32 5.70 2.86
N ALA A 24 -6.25 5.89 3.79
CA ALA A 24 -7.67 5.85 3.48
C ALA A 24 -8.18 7.29 3.33
N ARG A 25 -8.83 7.60 2.21
CA ARG A 25 -9.49 8.87 1.95
C ARG A 25 -10.82 8.64 1.28
N ASP A 26 -11.88 9.25 1.82
CA ASP A 26 -13.20 9.27 1.20
C ASP A 26 -13.70 7.86 0.79
N GLY A 27 -13.41 6.86 1.63
CA GLY A 27 -13.78 5.46 1.40
C GLY A 27 -12.85 4.66 0.48
N ALA A 28 -11.76 5.24 0.00
CA ALA A 28 -10.82 4.62 -0.93
C ALA A 28 -9.38 4.50 -0.37
N LEU A 29 -8.64 3.51 -0.87
CA LEU A 29 -7.20 3.42 -0.69
C LEU A 29 -6.50 4.33 -1.69
N VAL A 30 -5.66 5.24 -1.19
CA VAL A 30 -4.91 6.21 -1.99
C VAL A 30 -3.41 6.03 -1.80
N ILE A 31 -2.65 6.05 -2.89
CA ILE A 31 -1.19 6.01 -2.85
C ILE A 31 -0.66 7.39 -2.48
N ASP A 32 0.09 7.46 -1.39
CA ASP A 32 0.73 8.67 -0.87
C ASP A 32 2.25 8.54 -1.01
N GLU A 33 2.75 8.58 -2.25
CA GLU A 33 4.17 8.34 -2.56
C GLU A 33 5.11 9.27 -1.78
N LYS A 34 4.73 10.54 -1.65
CA LYS A 34 5.50 11.55 -0.91
C LYS A 34 5.28 11.47 0.61
N ALA A 35 4.31 10.67 1.04
CA ALA A 35 3.93 10.45 2.42
C ALA A 35 3.64 11.77 3.16
N VAL A 36 2.81 12.61 2.52
CA VAL A 36 2.40 13.95 2.95
C VAL A 36 0.92 14.04 3.31
N LEU A 37 0.10 13.03 2.95
CA LEU A 37 -1.32 13.04 3.26
C LEU A 37 -1.57 12.83 4.76
N PRO A 38 -2.59 13.49 5.34
CA PRO A 38 -2.90 13.37 6.75
C PRO A 38 -3.46 11.98 7.09
N GLY A 39 -3.42 11.63 8.38
CA GLY A 39 -4.05 10.41 8.90
C GLY A 39 -3.14 9.18 8.96
N ARG A 40 -3.73 8.05 9.33
CA ARG A 40 -3.03 6.77 9.50
C ARG A 40 -2.57 6.25 8.14
N GLY A 41 -1.30 5.86 8.03
CA GLY A 41 -0.74 5.24 6.84
C GLY A 41 -0.38 3.77 7.05
N ALA A 42 -0.61 2.96 6.03
CA ALA A 42 -0.08 1.61 5.88
C ALA A 42 1.13 1.65 4.94
N TRP A 43 2.13 0.82 5.20
CA TRP A 43 3.35 0.79 4.40
C TRP A 43 3.47 -0.55 3.68
N VAL A 44 3.81 -0.54 2.40
CA VAL A 44 3.94 -1.75 1.58
C VAL A 44 5.18 -1.62 0.70
N HIS A 45 5.90 -2.71 0.45
CA HIS A 45 6.94 -2.68 -0.57
C HIS A 45 6.34 -2.34 -1.91
N ASP A 46 7.08 -1.54 -2.69
CA ASP A 46 6.72 -1.21 -4.05
C ASP A 46 6.94 -2.40 -5.00
N THR A 47 6.07 -3.40 -4.88
CA THR A 47 6.08 -4.60 -5.71
C THR A 47 4.66 -5.13 -5.83
N ASP A 48 4.27 -5.55 -7.03
CA ASP A 48 3.00 -6.25 -7.27
C ASP A 48 2.74 -7.41 -6.31
N ARG A 49 3.78 -8.17 -5.95
CA ARG A 49 3.63 -9.25 -4.96
C ARG A 49 3.16 -8.73 -3.62
N CYS A 50 3.76 -7.65 -3.09
CA CYS A 50 3.39 -7.13 -1.78
C CYS A 50 2.04 -6.40 -1.81
N VAL A 51 1.76 -5.64 -2.87
CA VAL A 51 0.48 -4.94 -3.05
C VAL A 51 -0.67 -5.94 -3.18
N SER A 52 -0.57 -6.91 -4.10
CA SER A 52 -1.59 -7.95 -4.28
C SER A 52 -1.79 -8.81 -3.02
N THR A 53 -0.71 -9.15 -2.31
CA THR A 53 -0.82 -9.88 -1.03
C THR A 53 -1.55 -9.05 0.02
N ALA A 54 -1.26 -7.76 0.12
CA ALA A 54 -1.91 -6.86 1.07
C ALA A 54 -3.40 -6.68 0.76
N LEU A 55 -3.78 -6.56 -0.50
CA LEU A 55 -5.18 -6.51 -0.97
C LEU A 55 -5.92 -7.81 -0.63
N LYS A 56 -5.42 -8.96 -1.11
CA LYS A 56 -6.03 -10.28 -0.89
C LYS A 56 -6.24 -10.60 0.59
N ARG A 57 -5.31 -10.19 1.45
CA ARG A 57 -5.38 -10.42 2.90
C ARG A 57 -6.13 -9.33 3.66
N ARG A 58 -6.71 -8.33 2.99
CA ARG A 58 -7.35 -7.16 3.61
C ARG A 58 -6.45 -6.46 4.62
N ALA A 59 -5.14 -6.43 4.36
CA ALA A 59 -4.13 -5.92 5.29
C ALA A 59 -4.21 -4.40 5.43
N PHE A 60 -4.56 -3.68 4.36
CA PHE A 60 -4.74 -2.22 4.39
C PHE A 60 -5.88 -1.81 5.33
N GLY A 61 -7.07 -2.42 5.20
CA GLY A 61 -8.20 -2.13 6.10
C GLY A 61 -7.83 -2.29 7.58
N ARG A 62 -7.15 -3.39 7.94
CA ARG A 62 -6.65 -3.60 9.32
C ARG A 62 -5.61 -2.56 9.74
N ALA A 63 -4.61 -2.30 8.89
CA ALA A 63 -3.54 -1.36 9.20
C ALA A 63 -4.04 0.09 9.31
N LEU A 64 -5.06 0.45 8.54
CA LEU A 64 -5.69 1.77 8.51
C LEU A 64 -6.84 1.92 9.53
N ARG A 65 -7.24 0.82 10.19
CA ARG A 65 -8.39 0.76 11.11
C ARG A 65 -9.71 1.18 10.44
N ALA A 66 -9.92 0.75 9.20
CA ALA A 66 -11.18 1.00 8.49
C ALA A 66 -12.31 0.15 9.10
N SER A 67 -13.46 0.78 9.36
CA SER A 67 -14.68 0.13 9.84
C SER A 67 -15.48 -0.50 8.70
N THR A 68 -15.29 -0.04 7.47
CA THR A 68 -15.94 -0.53 6.26
C THR A 68 -14.91 -1.00 5.24
N PRO A 69 -15.32 -1.82 4.25
CA PRO A 69 -14.50 -2.06 3.06
C PRO A 69 -14.09 -0.73 2.42
N LEU A 70 -12.86 -0.68 1.92
CA LEU A 70 -12.31 0.47 1.18
C LEU A 70 -12.22 0.10 -0.29
N ASP A 71 -12.49 1.06 -1.17
CA ASP A 71 -12.24 0.93 -2.60
C ASP A 71 -10.74 0.72 -2.87
N THR A 72 -10.43 -0.24 -3.74
CA THR A 72 -9.07 -0.69 -4.08
C THR A 72 -8.65 -0.32 -5.49
N ALA A 73 -9.50 0.35 -6.27
CA ALA A 73 -9.31 0.59 -7.71
C ALA A 73 -7.94 1.17 -8.08
N GLU A 74 -7.42 2.13 -7.31
CA GLU A 74 -6.11 2.74 -7.57
C GLU A 74 -4.97 1.72 -7.50
N LEU A 75 -4.98 0.83 -6.49
CA LEU A 75 -3.95 -0.19 -6.27
C LEU A 75 -4.10 -1.35 -7.27
N ASP A 76 -5.33 -1.71 -7.64
CA ASP A 76 -5.60 -2.72 -8.66
C ASP A 76 -5.10 -2.25 -10.04
N ALA A 77 -5.39 -0.98 -10.40
CA ALA A 77 -4.88 -0.36 -11.62
C ALA A 77 -3.35 -0.26 -11.63
N ARG A 78 -2.73 0.04 -10.48
CA ARG A 78 -1.27 0.03 -10.33
C ARG A 78 -0.70 -1.35 -10.64
N THR A 79 -1.24 -2.39 -10.01
CA THR A 79 -0.75 -3.77 -10.17
C THR A 79 -0.85 -4.24 -11.62
N THR A 80 -1.94 -3.85 -12.28
CA THR A 80 -2.15 -4.15 -13.71
C THR A 80 -1.11 -3.45 -14.58
N ARG A 81 -0.85 -2.15 -14.35
CA ARG A 81 0.14 -1.39 -15.12
C ARG A 81 1.56 -1.93 -14.96
N GLU A 82 1.98 -2.25 -13.74
CA GLU A 82 3.29 -2.84 -13.46
C GLU A 82 3.46 -4.20 -14.15
N SER A 83 2.42 -5.03 -14.17
CA SER A 83 2.44 -6.33 -14.82
C SER A 83 2.57 -6.22 -16.35
N LEU A 84 1.93 -5.22 -16.97
CA LEU A 84 2.06 -4.96 -18.41
C LEU A 84 3.48 -4.47 -18.77
N GLN A 85 4.09 -3.64 -17.93
CA GLN A 85 5.44 -3.10 -18.18
C GLN A 85 6.56 -4.14 -18.06
N ARG A 86 6.34 -5.26 -17.36
CA ARG A 86 7.35 -6.33 -17.19
C ARG A 86 7.31 -7.42 -18.27
N ASN A 87 6.26 -7.44 -19.10
CA ASN A 87 6.07 -8.45 -20.15
C ASN A 87 6.41 -7.92 -21.56
N GLY A 88 7.01 -6.72 -21.64
CA GLY A 88 7.46 -6.08 -22.88
C GLY A 88 8.97 -6.13 -23.05
#